data_AF-G9XCJ0-F1
#
_entry.id   AF-G9XCJ0-F1
#
_cell.length_a   1.000
_cell.length_b   1.000
_cell.length_c   1.000
_cell.angle_alpha   90.00
_cell.angle_beta   90.00
_cell.angle_gamma   90.00
#
_symmetry.space_group_name_H-M   'P 1'
#
loop_
_entity.id
_entity.type
_entity.pdbx_description
1 polymer ?
#
loop_
_entity_poly.entity_id
_entity_poly.type
_entity_poly.pdbx_seq_one_letter_code
_entity_poly.pdbx_strand_id
1 'polypeptide(L)'
;MKELEKAIDQLKKENDRIEKAQNRAKLLNQKINKLKRNAETKRKVQKGGVFEAFEREITGRQEDTNNDLIYAFLDYILSDNRNREKLKELTEIHLREKEISAEENSNLGEENANDDFEEPIDEE
;
A
#
# COMPACT_ATOMS: atom_id res chain seq x y z
N MET A 1 36.11 3.13 41.08
CA MET A 1 36.76 3.53 39.81
C MET A 1 36.49 2.52 38.69
N LYS A 2 36.88 1.25 38.81
CA LYS A 2 36.66 0.23 37.74
C LYS A 2 35.19 -0.04 37.35
N GLU A 3 34.25 0.03 38.29
CA GLU A 3 32.83 -0.19 37.98
C GLU A 3 32.20 0.99 37.24
N LEU A 4 32.59 2.22 37.58
CA LEU A 4 32.16 3.43 36.90
C LEU A 4 32.62 3.43 35.43
N GLU A 5 33.86 3.02 35.20
CA GLU A 5 34.44 2.92 33.85
C GLU A 5 33.71 1.87 33.00
N LYS A 6 33.38 0.70 33.58
CA LYS A 6 32.54 -0.31 32.92
C LYS A 6 31.13 0.19 32.57
N ALA A 7 30.50 0.94 33.48
CA ALA A 7 29.18 1.51 33.24
C ALA A 7 29.20 2.56 32.11
N ILE A 8 30.25 3.39 32.05
CA ILE A 8 30.46 4.36 30.97
C ILE A 8 30.66 3.65 29.62
N ASP A 9 31.44 2.57 29.59
CA ASP A 9 31.66 1.78 28.36
C ASP A 9 30.38 1.10 27.86
N GLN A 10 29.55 0.60 28.78
CA GLN A 10 28.24 0.04 28.45
C GLN A 10 27.32 1.10 27.86
N LEU A 11 27.25 2.28 28.50
CA LEU A 11 26.44 3.42 28.03
C LEU A 11 26.88 3.89 26.64
N LYS A 12 28.19 3.92 26.36
CA LYS A 12 28.71 4.26 25.03
C LYS A 12 28.27 3.26 23.96
N LYS A 13 28.36 1.95 24.25
CA LYS A 13 27.90 0.88 23.34
C LYS A 13 26.39 0.94 23.09
N GLU A 14 25.60 1.26 24.10
CA GLU A 14 24.16 1.42 23.94
C GLU A 14 23.82 2.64 23.09
N ASN A 15 24.49 3.78 23.31
CA ASN A 15 24.32 4.97 22.48
C ASN A 15 24.66 4.71 21.01
N ASP A 16 25.75 3.99 20.72
CA ASP A 16 26.11 3.60 19.36
C ASP A 16 25.04 2.71 18.70
N ARG A 17 24.40 1.82 19.48
CA ARG A 17 23.30 0.97 18.99
C ARG A 17 22.06 1.81 18.71
N ILE A 18 21.72 2.75 19.58
CA ILE A 18 20.58 3.66 19.42
C ILE A 18 20.77 4.53 18.17
N GLU A 19 21.97 5.10 17.97
CA GLU A 19 22.26 5.92 16.80
C GLU A 19 22.12 5.11 15.50
N LYS A 20 22.67 3.89 15.47
CA LYS A 20 22.51 2.97 14.33
C LYS A 20 21.04 2.63 14.08
N ALA A 21 20.26 2.38 15.12
CA ALA A 21 18.83 2.11 15.00
C ALA A 21 18.06 3.33 14.45
N GLN A 22 18.35 4.54 14.95
CA GLN A 22 17.76 5.77 14.46
C GLN A 22 18.08 6.03 12.98
N ASN A 23 19.32 5.76 12.56
CA ASN A 23 19.72 5.91 11.16
C ASN A 23 19.00 4.89 10.25
N ARG A 24 18.83 3.65 10.69
CA ARG A 24 18.01 2.64 10.00
C ARG A 24 16.55 3.08 9.89
N ALA A 25 15.97 3.61 10.97
CA ALA A 25 14.59 4.11 10.96
C ALA A 25 14.40 5.27 9.98
N LYS A 26 15.34 6.22 9.92
CA LYS A 26 15.33 7.31 8.92
C LYS A 26 15.35 6.77 7.49
N LEU A 27 16.21 5.79 7.21
CA LEU A 27 16.30 5.17 5.87
C LEU A 27 15.00 4.45 5.49
N LEU A 28 14.39 3.72 6.42
CA LEU A 28 13.10 3.06 6.21
C LEU A 28 11.99 4.08 5.93
N ASN A 29 11.94 5.19 6.67
CA ASN A 29 10.97 6.26 6.43
C ASN A 29 11.13 6.88 5.02
N GLN A 30 12.37 7.09 4.57
CA GLN A 30 12.62 7.56 3.19
C GLN A 30 12.13 6.55 2.16
N LYS A 31 12.38 5.25 2.36
CA LYS A 31 11.91 4.18 1.47
C LYS A 31 10.38 4.13 1.41
N ILE A 32 9.69 4.23 2.55
CA ILE A 32 8.23 4.30 2.64
C ILE A 32 7.70 5.47 1.81
N ASN A 33 8.27 6.67 1.97
CA ASN A 33 7.82 7.85 1.23
C ASN A 33 8.02 7.69 -0.28
N LYS A 34 9.12 7.09 -0.72
CA LYS A 34 9.37 6.80 -2.15
C LYS A 34 8.34 5.80 -2.70
N LEU A 35 8.05 4.73 -1.95
CA LEU A 35 7.05 3.74 -2.35
C LEU A 35 5.65 4.35 -2.46
N LYS A 36 5.24 5.21 -1.51
CA LYS A 36 3.96 5.93 -1.57
C LYS A 36 3.82 6.77 -2.83
N ARG A 37 4.85 7.58 -3.16
CA ARG A 37 4.87 8.40 -4.38
C ARG A 37 4.79 7.55 -5.64
N ASN A 38 5.58 6.49 -5.72
CA ASN A 38 5.57 5.59 -6.89
C ASN A 38 4.20 4.93 -7.09
N ALA A 39 3.56 4.49 -6.01
CA ALA A 39 2.21 3.92 -6.07
C ALA A 39 1.18 4.96 -6.55
N GLU A 40 1.27 6.20 -6.07
CA GLU A 40 0.40 7.29 -6.51
C GLU A 40 0.60 7.64 -8.00
N THR A 41 1.85 7.76 -8.45
CA THR A 41 2.17 7.98 -9.87
C THR A 41 1.64 6.85 -10.73
N LYS A 42 1.88 5.60 -10.35
CA LYS A 42 1.35 4.43 -11.08
C LYS A 42 -0.17 4.46 -11.18
N ARG A 43 -0.87 4.81 -10.09
CA ARG A 43 -2.33 4.97 -10.07
C ARG A 43 -2.79 6.09 -11.03
N LYS A 44 -2.11 7.24 -11.05
CA LYS A 44 -2.43 8.35 -11.96
C LYS A 44 -2.24 7.96 -13.42
N VAL A 45 -1.12 7.32 -13.74
CA VAL A 45 -0.82 6.83 -15.09
C VAL A 45 -1.84 5.79 -15.54
N GLN A 46 -2.17 4.81 -14.68
CA GLN A 46 -3.19 3.81 -14.98
C GLN A 46 -4.57 4.45 -15.19
N LYS A 47 -4.96 5.43 -14.37
CA LYS A 47 -6.22 6.16 -14.57
C LYS A 47 -6.22 6.95 -15.89
N GLY A 48 -5.16 7.70 -16.18
CA GLY A 48 -5.02 8.43 -17.46
C GLY A 48 -5.11 7.50 -18.65
N GLY A 49 -4.37 6.38 -18.63
CA GLY A 49 -4.42 5.38 -19.70
C GLY A 49 -5.78 4.69 -19.88
N VAL A 50 -6.58 4.55 -18.81
CA VAL A 50 -7.97 4.05 -18.92
C VAL A 50 -8.85 5.06 -19.67
N PHE A 51 -8.68 6.35 -19.40
CA PHE A 51 -9.41 7.40 -20.13
C PHE A 51 -8.98 7.47 -21.60
N GLU A 52 -7.68 7.46 -21.89
CA GLU A 52 -7.18 7.42 -23.28
C GLU A 52 -7.69 6.19 -24.04
N ALA A 53 -7.72 5.01 -23.38
CA ALA A 53 -8.25 3.79 -23.99
C ALA A 53 -9.75 3.88 -24.28
N PHE A 54 -10.52 4.46 -23.35
CA PHE A 54 -11.95 4.72 -23.53
C PHE A 54 -12.21 5.74 -24.64
N GLU A 55 -11.47 6.85 -24.68
CA GLU A 55 -11.55 7.85 -25.75
C GLU A 55 -11.24 7.22 -27.12
N ARG A 56 -10.22 6.35 -27.20
CA ARG A 56 -9.92 5.59 -28.42
C ARG A 56 -11.05 4.65 -28.82
N GLU A 57 -11.70 4.01 -27.87
CA GLU A 57 -12.82 3.10 -28.15
C GLU A 57 -14.01 3.83 -28.77
N ILE A 58 -14.36 5.01 -28.25
CA ILE A 58 -15.54 5.75 -28.73
C ILE A 58 -15.25 6.63 -29.95
N THR A 59 -14.03 7.20 -30.06
CA THR A 59 -13.69 8.17 -31.12
C THR A 59 -12.78 7.60 -32.20
N GLY A 60 -12.14 6.46 -31.96
CA GLY A 60 -11.10 5.90 -32.84
C GLY A 60 -9.77 6.66 -32.79
N ARG A 61 -9.62 7.65 -31.91
CA ARG A 61 -8.42 8.49 -31.79
C ARG A 61 -7.81 8.34 -30.39
N GLN A 62 -6.48 8.36 -30.32
CA GLN A 62 -5.75 8.46 -29.06
C GLN A 62 -5.12 9.85 -29.00
N GLU A 63 -5.67 10.71 -28.16
CA GLU A 63 -5.12 12.04 -27.88
C GLU A 63 -4.65 12.07 -26.43
N ASP A 64 -3.61 12.87 -26.14
CA ASP A 64 -3.17 13.09 -24.76
C ASP A 64 -4.30 13.76 -23.98
N THR A 65 -4.89 13.05 -23.03
CA THR A 65 -6.04 13.57 -22.28
C THR A 65 -5.58 14.64 -21.29
N ASN A 66 -5.89 15.91 -21.57
CA ASN A 66 -5.64 17.01 -20.63
C ASN A 66 -6.58 16.90 -19.41
N ASN A 67 -6.06 17.23 -18.20
CA ASN A 67 -6.84 17.28 -16.96
C ASN A 67 -8.12 18.10 -17.09
N ASP A 68 -8.07 19.25 -17.77
CA ASP A 68 -9.25 20.11 -17.93
C ASP A 68 -10.36 19.42 -18.73
N LEU A 69 -9.97 18.65 -19.76
CA LEU A 69 -10.90 17.85 -20.56
C LEU A 69 -11.50 16.71 -19.74
N ILE A 70 -10.69 16.05 -18.90
CA ILE A 70 -11.17 15.01 -17.97
C ILE A 70 -12.22 15.59 -17.01
N TYR A 71 -11.93 16.73 -16.38
CA TYR A 71 -12.88 17.34 -15.45
C TYR A 71 -14.16 17.78 -16.15
N ALA A 72 -14.08 18.38 -17.34
CA ALA A 72 -15.26 18.74 -18.11
C ALA A 72 -16.10 17.52 -18.52
N PHE A 73 -15.46 16.42 -18.91
CA PHE A 73 -16.13 15.16 -19.22
C PHE A 73 -16.79 14.55 -17.98
N LEU A 74 -16.10 14.51 -16.84
CA LEU A 74 -16.65 14.02 -15.59
C LEU A 74 -17.83 14.87 -15.11
N ASP A 75 -17.73 16.19 -15.19
CA ASP A 75 -18.84 17.09 -14.85
C ASP A 75 -20.05 16.84 -15.75
N TYR A 76 -19.84 16.66 -17.06
CA TYR A 76 -20.91 16.30 -17.99
C TYR A 76 -21.58 14.98 -17.60
N ILE A 77 -20.80 13.90 -17.43
CA ILE A 77 -21.34 12.57 -17.10
C ILE A 77 -22.02 12.57 -15.73
N LEU A 78 -21.43 13.20 -14.72
CA LEU A 78 -21.93 13.21 -13.35
C LEU A 78 -23.02 14.27 -13.12
N SER A 79 -23.30 15.14 -14.09
CA SER A 79 -24.45 16.06 -14.02
C SER A 79 -25.78 15.31 -13.98
N ASP A 80 -25.89 14.18 -14.69
CA ASP A 80 -27.06 13.30 -14.65
C ASP A 80 -27.05 12.41 -13.40
N ASN A 81 -28.11 12.51 -12.59
CA ASN A 81 -28.20 11.74 -11.35
C ASN A 81 -28.20 10.22 -11.59
N ARG A 82 -28.70 9.75 -12.74
CA ARG A 82 -28.72 8.31 -13.07
C ARG A 82 -27.32 7.74 -13.15
N ASN A 83 -26.39 8.49 -13.73
CA ASN A 83 -24.99 8.07 -13.84
C ASN A 83 -24.31 8.04 -12.48
N ARG A 84 -24.62 9.00 -11.60
CA ARG A 84 -24.12 9.01 -10.22
C ARG A 84 -24.59 7.80 -9.42
N GLU A 85 -25.88 7.46 -9.50
CA GLU A 85 -26.42 6.28 -8.80
C GLU A 85 -25.83 4.99 -9.37
N LYS A 86 -25.68 4.87 -10.69
CA LYS A 86 -25.04 3.69 -11.29
C LYS A 86 -23.57 3.55 -10.86
N LEU A 87 -22.83 4.66 -10.76
CA LEU A 87 -21.45 4.64 -10.29
C LEU A 87 -21.35 4.20 -8.83
N LYS A 88 -22.29 4.62 -7.96
CA LYS A 88 -22.35 4.16 -6.56
C LYS A 88 -22.57 2.65 -6.49
N GLU A 89 -23.56 2.14 -7.22
CA GLU A 89 -23.87 0.70 -7.27
C GLU A 89 -22.65 -0.13 -7.69
N LEU A 90 -21.97 0.27 -8.78
CA LEU A 90 -20.75 -0.39 -9.25
C LEU A 90 -19.61 -0.32 -8.22
N THR A 91 -19.48 0.81 -7.52
CA THR A 91 -18.44 0.97 -6.48
C THR A 91 -18.72 0.05 -5.29
N GLU A 92 -19.97 -0.06 -4.85
CA GLU A 92 -20.37 -0.96 -3.76
C GLU A 92 -20.16 -2.44 -4.10
N ILE A 93 -20.40 -2.84 -5.35
CA ILE A 93 -20.09 -4.20 -5.82
C ILE A 93 -18.58 -4.46 -5.76
N HIS A 94 -17.77 -3.55 -6.31
CA HIS A 94 -16.32 -3.69 -6.31
C HIS A 94 -15.71 -3.76 -4.90
N LEU A 95 -16.22 -2.95 -3.96
CA LEU A 95 -15.76 -2.98 -2.57
C LEU A 95 -16.10 -4.33 -1.91
N ARG A 96 -17.32 -4.84 -2.12
CA ARG A 96 -17.72 -6.17 -1.61
C ARG A 96 -16.87 -7.29 -2.18
N GLU A 97 -16.62 -7.31 -3.49
CA GLU A 97 -15.75 -8.32 -4.12
C GLU A 97 -14.32 -8.28 -3.54
N LYS A 98 -13.81 -7.09 -3.24
CA LYS A 98 -12.49 -6.93 -2.65
C LYS A 98 -12.43 -7.39 -1.19
N GLU A 99 -13.49 -7.16 -0.42
CA GLU A 99 -13.64 -7.68 0.94
C GLU A 99 -13.69 -9.21 0.93
N ILE A 100 -14.51 -9.80 0.04
CA ILE A 100 -14.59 -11.27 -0.14
C ILE A 100 -13.23 -11.85 -0.51
N SER A 101 -12.52 -11.23 -1.47
CA SER A 101 -11.19 -11.68 -1.86
C SER A 101 -10.17 -11.57 -0.71
N ALA A 102 -10.29 -10.60 0.19
CA ALA A 102 -9.43 -10.50 1.36
C ALA A 102 -9.76 -11.58 2.41
N GLU A 103 -11.04 -11.89 2.60
CA GLU A 103 -11.54 -12.91 3.53
C GLU A 103 -11.20 -14.34 3.05
N GLU A 104 -11.35 -14.63 1.76
CA GLU A 104 -10.91 -15.90 1.14
C GLU A 104 -9.40 -16.13 1.27
N ASN A 105 -8.59 -15.07 1.10
CA ASN A 105 -7.14 -15.16 1.29
C ASN A 105 -6.73 -15.38 2.75
N SER A 106 -7.54 -14.93 3.72
CA SER A 106 -7.31 -15.17 5.15
C SER A 106 -7.63 -16.61 5.55
N ASN A 107 -8.72 -17.17 5.00
CA ASN A 107 -9.18 -18.53 5.31
C ASN A 107 -8.31 -19.64 4.71
N LEU A 108 -7.40 -19.31 3.78
CA LEU A 108 -6.38 -20.23 3.25
C LEU A 108 -5.13 -20.34 4.16
N GLY A 109 -5.03 -19.53 5.22
CA GLY A 109 -3.90 -19.51 6.15
C GLY A 109 -4.07 -20.33 7.43
N GLU A 110 -5.26 -20.89 7.69
CA GLU A 110 -5.58 -21.57 8.96
C GLU A 110 -5.66 -23.11 8.87
N GLU A 111 -5.48 -23.72 7.69
CA GLU A 111 -5.32 -25.17 7.57
C GLU A 111 -3.85 -25.52 7.33
N ASN A 112 -3.10 -25.71 8.42
CA ASN A 112 -1.89 -26.55 8.60
C ASN A 112 -0.81 -25.87 9.46
N ALA A 113 -0.99 -25.91 10.78
CA ALA A 113 0.11 -25.86 11.75
C ALA A 113 -0.31 -26.46 13.10
N ASN A 114 -0.89 -27.66 13.09
CA ASN A 114 -0.75 -28.54 14.24
C ASN A 114 0.51 -29.38 13.98
N ASP A 115 1.68 -28.74 14.10
CA ASP A 115 2.93 -29.48 14.27
C ASP A 115 3.26 -29.39 15.75
N ASP A 116 3.02 -30.51 16.42
CA ASP A 116 3.23 -30.78 17.83
C ASP A 116 4.73 -30.61 18.13
N PHE A 117 5.13 -29.43 18.60
CA PHE A 117 6.50 -29.15 18.98
C PHE A 117 6.75 -29.74 20.37
N GLU A 118 7.18 -30.99 20.43
CA GLU A 118 7.78 -31.57 21.64
C GLU A 118 9.12 -30.85 21.93
N GLU A 119 9.18 -30.14 23.06
CA GLU A 119 10.42 -29.58 23.60
C GLU A 119 11.39 -30.72 23.97
N PRO A 120 12.64 -30.73 23.47
CA PRO A 120 13.65 -31.59 24.05
C PRO A 120 14.06 -31.03 25.42
N ILE A 121 13.87 -31.86 26.43
CA ILE A 121 14.40 -31.68 27.78
C ILE A 121 15.92 -31.88 27.68
N ASP A 122 16.69 -30.83 27.99
CA ASP A 122 18.15 -30.93 28.11
C ASP A 122 18.49 -31.82 29.32
N GLU A 123 19.02 -33.03 29.06
CA GLU A 123 19.69 -33.86 30.06
C GLU A 123 21.19 -33.54 30.10
N GLU A 124 21.63 -33.11 31.30
CA GLU A 124 22.98 -33.10 31.93
C GLU A 124 24.18 -32.39 31.25
#